data_AF-Q067I9-F1
#
_entry.id   AF-Q067I9-F1
#
_cell.length_a   1.000
_cell.length_b   1.000
_cell.length_c   1.000
_cell.angle_alpha   90.00
_cell.angle_beta   90.00
_cell.angle_gamma   90.00
#
_symmetry.space_group_name_H-M   'P 1'
#
loop_
_entity.id
_entity.type
_entity.pdbx_description
1 polymer ?
#
loop_
_entity_poly.entity_id
_entity_poly.type
_entity_poly.pdbx_seq_one_letter_code
_entity_poly.pdbx_strand_id
1 'polypeptide(L)'
;MTSRLFLVVLGGRINGCNVELHDVRWVIGESIEDTIRTLKNEWFGDKKGLHIDSYRKIQHVDGMSVAVVNSPIKNDSPNEYKLWFVNLGGYSNQSMAEQHEFGIVVARTAQSAKAIAKQRWLNGMNQIHKDDLYKIDGNPIVDDLLPIDGNGRWHIQLSPSTVEVSASEAPDWSGYWLI
;
A
#
# COMPACT_ATOMS: atom_id res chain seq x y z
N MET A 1 -16.90 -18.41 2.58
CA MET A 1 -16.82 -16.95 2.79
C MET A 1 -15.62 -16.42 2.02
N THR A 2 -15.64 -15.17 1.55
CA THR A 2 -14.68 -14.67 0.54
C THR A 2 -13.75 -13.61 1.12
N SER A 3 -12.47 -13.94 1.24
CA SER A 3 -11.43 -13.03 1.72
C SER A 3 -11.22 -11.84 0.76
N ARG A 4 -10.87 -10.69 1.33
CA ARG A 4 -10.62 -9.42 0.65
C ARG A 4 -9.29 -8.83 1.11
N LEU A 5 -8.63 -8.11 0.20
CA LEU A 5 -7.45 -7.30 0.50
C LEU A 5 -7.90 -5.91 0.92
N PHE A 6 -7.38 -5.41 2.03
CA PHE A 6 -7.57 -4.05 2.51
C PHE A 6 -6.23 -3.35 2.58
N LEU A 7 -6.16 -2.10 2.09
CA LEU A 7 -5.07 -1.17 2.39
C LEU A 7 -5.56 -0.27 3.53
N VAL A 8 -4.80 -0.18 4.61
CA VAL A 8 -5.21 0.42 5.88
C VAL A 8 -4.14 1.39 6.35
N VAL A 9 -4.53 2.61 6.66
CA VAL A 9 -3.67 3.59 7.34
C VAL A 9 -3.91 3.49 8.84
N LEU A 10 -2.86 3.16 9.57
CA LEU A 10 -2.85 3.12 11.03
C LEU A 10 -2.18 4.39 11.57
N GLY A 11 -2.70 4.88 12.68
CA GLY A 11 -2.12 5.95 13.47
C GLY A 11 -1.86 5.49 14.90
N GLY A 12 -0.79 6.00 15.51
CA GLY A 12 -0.45 5.66 16.88
C GLY A 12 0.81 6.33 17.39
N ARG A 13 1.35 5.80 18.49
CA ARG A 13 2.58 6.29 19.11
C ARG A 13 3.54 5.14 19.40
N ILE A 14 4.81 5.49 19.54
CA ILE A 14 5.83 4.66 20.19
C ILE A 14 6.59 5.55 21.17
N ASN A 15 7.02 4.97 22.29
CA ASN A 15 7.80 5.69 23.28
C ASN A 15 9.03 6.38 22.66
N GLY A 16 9.22 7.66 22.96
CA GLY A 16 10.29 8.49 22.43
C GLY A 16 9.90 9.38 21.23
N CYS A 17 8.77 9.15 20.58
CA CYS A 17 8.28 10.05 19.53
C CYS A 17 7.51 11.25 20.12
N ASN A 18 7.80 12.45 19.62
CA ASN A 18 7.11 13.68 20.02
C ASN A 18 5.74 13.83 19.37
N VAL A 19 5.55 13.25 18.18
CA VAL A 19 4.32 13.30 17.38
C VAL A 19 3.80 11.89 17.12
N GLU A 20 2.55 11.80 16.70
CA GLU A 20 1.95 10.54 16.26
C GLU A 20 2.62 10.07 14.97
N LEU A 21 2.73 8.75 14.84
CA LEU A 21 3.28 8.06 13.69
C LEU A 21 2.15 7.41 12.92
N HIS A 22 2.34 7.31 11.61
CA HIS A 22 1.41 6.64 10.71
C HIS A 22 2.16 5.56 9.94
N ASP A 23 1.48 4.45 9.66
CA ASP A 23 2.00 3.38 8.81
C ASP A 23 0.87 2.82 7.94
N VAL A 24 1.22 2.26 6.79
CA VAL A 24 0.28 1.66 5.85
C VAL A 24 0.44 0.15 5.89
N ARG A 25 -0.64 -0.56 6.20
CA ARG A 25 -0.69 -2.02 6.17
C ARG A 25 -1.57 -2.49 5.02
N TRP A 26 -1.25 -3.63 4.45
CA TRP A 26 -2.21 -4.38 3.64
C TRP A 26 -2.50 -5.72 4.29
N VAL A 27 -3.78 -5.98 4.54
CA VAL A 27 -4.25 -7.11 5.34
C VAL A 27 -5.39 -7.84 4.65
N ILE A 28 -5.55 -9.12 4.97
CA ILE A 28 -6.61 -9.98 4.44
C ILE A 28 -7.66 -10.26 5.52
N GLY A 29 -8.94 -10.06 5.20
CA GLY A 29 -10.08 -10.38 6.06
C GLY A 29 -11.36 -10.57 5.24
N GLU A 30 -12.44 -11.05 5.83
CA GLU A 30 -13.75 -11.07 5.15
C GLU A 30 -14.43 -9.69 5.27
N SER A 31 -14.27 -9.05 6.43
CA SER A 31 -14.50 -7.63 6.66
C SER A 31 -13.24 -6.91 7.19
N ILE A 32 -13.31 -5.60 7.35
CA ILE A 32 -12.22 -4.82 7.97
C ILE A 32 -12.05 -5.18 9.46
N GLU A 33 -13.15 -5.44 10.17
CA GLU A 33 -13.17 -5.84 11.58
C GLU A 33 -12.38 -7.14 11.83
N ASP A 34 -12.48 -8.11 10.91
CA ASP A 34 -11.74 -9.37 11.01
C ASP A 34 -10.21 -9.17 10.97
N THR A 35 -9.75 -8.05 10.43
CA THR A 35 -8.33 -7.72 10.29
C THR A 35 -7.73 -7.10 11.55
N ILE A 36 -8.55 -6.65 12.50
CA ILE A 36 -8.11 -5.87 13.69
C ILE A 36 -7.02 -6.60 14.47
N ARG A 37 -7.16 -7.92 14.67
CA ARG A 37 -6.14 -8.71 15.39
C ARG A 37 -4.79 -8.69 14.66
N THR A 38 -4.80 -8.81 13.34
CA THR A 38 -3.60 -8.76 12.52
C THR A 38 -2.97 -7.38 12.58
N LEU A 39 -3.76 -6.32 12.36
CA LEU A 39 -3.30 -4.91 12.45
C LEU A 39 -2.66 -4.61 13.81
N LYS A 40 -3.30 -5.04 14.90
CA LYS A 40 -2.74 -4.92 16.25
C LYS A 40 -1.43 -5.66 16.41
N ASN A 41 -1.30 -6.87 15.91
CA ASN A 41 -0.05 -7.63 16.04
C ASN A 41 1.09 -7.00 15.24
N GLU A 42 0.75 -6.44 14.09
CA GLU A 42 1.66 -5.86 13.12
C GLU A 42 2.14 -4.44 13.45
N TRP A 43 1.34 -3.66 14.19
CA TRP A 43 1.75 -2.33 14.64
C TRP A 43 3.02 -2.38 15.47
N PHE A 44 4.04 -1.60 15.09
CA PHE A 44 5.34 -1.64 15.78
C PHE A 44 5.36 -0.83 17.08
N GLY A 45 4.44 0.12 17.25
CA GLY A 45 4.38 1.00 18.41
C GLY A 45 3.51 0.48 19.56
N ASP A 46 3.16 1.41 20.45
CA ASP A 46 2.29 1.18 21.58
C ASP A 46 0.88 0.82 21.12
N LYS A 47 0.31 -0.26 21.69
CA LYS A 47 -1.07 -0.68 21.38
C LYS A 47 -2.11 0.27 21.96
N LYS A 48 -1.76 1.00 23.02
CA LYS A 48 -2.64 2.00 23.62
C LYS A 48 -2.72 3.19 22.67
N GLY A 49 -3.94 3.50 22.22
CA GLY A 49 -4.16 4.61 21.30
C GLY A 49 -3.90 4.27 19.83
N LEU A 50 -3.65 3.00 19.49
CA LEU A 50 -3.63 2.54 18.09
C LEU A 50 -5.03 2.74 17.49
N HIS A 51 -5.08 3.36 16.31
CA HIS A 51 -6.32 3.61 15.60
C HIS A 51 -6.14 3.39 14.09
N ILE A 52 -7.26 3.17 13.41
CA ILE A 52 -7.37 3.20 11.95
C ILE A 52 -7.79 4.62 11.57
N ASP A 53 -7.02 5.26 10.70
CA ASP A 53 -7.35 6.59 10.15
C ASP A 53 -8.13 6.49 8.85
N SER A 54 -7.82 5.48 8.04
CA SER A 54 -8.58 5.17 6.84
C SER A 54 -8.33 3.75 6.35
N TYR A 55 -9.24 3.23 5.53
CA TYR A 55 -8.98 2.01 4.78
C TYR A 55 -9.70 2.00 3.43
N ARG A 56 -9.21 1.15 2.54
CA ARG A 56 -9.82 0.86 1.25
C ARG A 56 -9.75 -0.63 0.95
N LYS A 57 -10.90 -1.22 0.59
CA LYS A 57 -10.97 -2.58 0.06
C LYS A 57 -10.51 -2.58 -1.40
N ILE A 58 -9.47 -3.35 -1.68
CA ILE A 58 -8.83 -3.40 -2.99
C ILE A 58 -9.54 -4.44 -3.85
N GLN A 59 -10.44 -3.96 -4.72
CA GLN A 59 -11.21 -4.81 -5.63
C GLN A 59 -10.78 -4.68 -7.09
N HIS A 60 -10.35 -3.48 -7.49
CA HIS A 60 -9.92 -3.20 -8.86
C HIS A 60 -8.74 -2.22 -8.83
N VAL A 61 -7.72 -2.48 -9.63
CA VAL A 61 -6.54 -1.62 -9.81
C VAL A 61 -6.16 -1.68 -11.28
N ASP A 62 -5.98 -0.52 -11.92
CA ASP A 62 -5.46 -0.40 -13.30
C ASP A 62 -6.15 -1.30 -14.34
N GLY A 63 -7.50 -1.38 -14.27
CA GLY A 63 -8.29 -2.21 -15.19
C GLY A 63 -8.26 -3.71 -14.89
N MET A 64 -7.68 -4.13 -13.76
CA MET A 64 -7.67 -5.52 -13.30
C MET A 64 -8.54 -5.69 -12.06
N SER A 65 -9.36 -6.74 -12.01
CA SER A 65 -10.02 -7.21 -10.80
C SER A 65 -9.02 -7.96 -9.91
N VAL A 66 -9.14 -7.73 -8.61
CA VAL A 66 -8.28 -8.28 -7.57
C VAL A 66 -9.06 -9.32 -6.76
N ALA A 67 -8.58 -10.55 -6.77
CA ALA A 67 -9.13 -11.63 -5.95
C ALA A 67 -8.08 -12.22 -5.02
N VAL A 68 -8.47 -12.49 -3.78
CA VAL A 68 -7.65 -13.24 -2.82
C VAL A 68 -8.02 -14.71 -2.95
N VAL A 69 -7.05 -15.55 -3.29
CA VAL A 69 -7.23 -16.98 -3.45
C VAL A 69 -6.52 -17.69 -2.29
N ASN A 70 -7.28 -18.37 -1.45
CA ASN A 70 -6.75 -19.18 -0.33
C ASN A 70 -6.31 -20.56 -0.85
N SER A 71 -5.15 -20.59 -1.49
CA SER A 71 -4.54 -21.83 -1.98
C SER A 71 -3.01 -21.75 -1.83
N PRO A 72 -2.36 -22.86 -1.42
CA PRO A 72 -0.90 -22.94 -1.36
C PRO A 72 -0.26 -23.05 -2.74
N ILE A 73 -1.05 -23.38 -3.77
CA ILE A 73 -0.58 -23.50 -5.14
C ILE A 73 -0.72 -22.13 -5.80
N LYS A 74 0.41 -21.54 -6.17
CA LYS A 74 0.50 -20.35 -7.01
C LYS A 74 1.18 -20.74 -8.31
N ASN A 75 0.52 -20.50 -9.44
CA ASN A 75 1.13 -20.71 -10.75
C ASN A 75 1.89 -19.44 -11.14
N ASP A 76 3.08 -19.24 -10.58
CA ASP A 76 3.90 -18.08 -10.91
C ASP A 76 4.43 -18.21 -12.34
N SER A 77 3.83 -17.45 -13.26
CA SER A 77 4.41 -17.24 -14.59
C SER A 77 5.36 -16.04 -14.56
N PRO A 78 6.58 -16.15 -15.11
CA PRO A 78 7.60 -15.08 -15.03
C PRO A 78 7.23 -13.77 -15.73
N ASN A 79 6.08 -13.73 -16.39
CA ASN A 79 5.56 -12.56 -17.09
C ASN A 79 4.09 -12.29 -16.72
N GLU A 80 3.66 -12.64 -15.52
CA GLU A 80 2.32 -12.30 -15.04
C GLU A 80 2.29 -10.89 -14.43
N TYR A 81 1.13 -10.24 -14.49
CA TYR A 81 0.90 -9.01 -13.76
C TYR A 81 0.85 -9.28 -12.26
N LYS A 82 1.35 -8.32 -11.47
CA LYS A 82 1.33 -8.37 -10.00
C LYS A 82 0.82 -7.05 -9.44
N LEU A 83 0.33 -7.08 -8.20
CA LEU A 83 0.08 -5.86 -7.42
C LEU A 83 1.36 -5.42 -6.72
N TRP A 84 1.58 -4.12 -6.72
CA TRP A 84 2.71 -3.48 -6.08
C TRP A 84 2.18 -2.38 -5.17
N PHE A 85 2.54 -2.44 -3.89
CA PHE A 85 2.48 -1.26 -3.03
C PHE A 85 3.65 -0.36 -3.41
N VAL A 86 3.36 0.94 -3.54
CA VAL A 86 4.36 1.95 -3.84
C VAL A 86 4.16 3.12 -2.89
N ASN A 87 5.24 3.58 -2.27
CA ASN A 87 5.30 4.78 -1.44
C ASN A 87 6.34 5.73 -2.06
N LEU A 88 5.93 6.97 -2.32
CA LEU A 88 6.77 8.01 -2.93
C LEU A 88 6.86 9.20 -2.00
N GLY A 89 8.04 9.45 -1.44
CA GLY A 89 8.38 10.69 -0.74
C GLY A 89 8.69 11.84 -1.69
N GLY A 90 8.43 13.06 -1.23
CA GLY A 90 8.75 14.28 -1.96
C GLY A 90 8.67 15.53 -1.10
N TYR A 91 9.46 16.54 -1.48
CA TYR A 91 9.58 17.80 -0.77
C TYR A 91 8.99 18.96 -1.59
N SER A 92 8.38 19.89 -0.87
CA SER A 92 7.88 21.16 -1.38
C SER A 92 8.37 22.30 -0.52
N ASN A 93 8.76 23.42 -1.12
CA ASN A 93 9.14 24.64 -0.40
C ASN A 93 7.98 25.26 0.41
N GLN A 94 6.76 24.72 0.27
CA GLN A 94 5.56 25.15 0.99
C GLN A 94 5.25 24.28 2.23
N SER A 95 5.96 23.17 2.44
CA SER A 95 5.76 22.29 3.60
C SER A 95 7.05 22.14 4.39
N MET A 96 6.92 22.07 5.72
CA MET A 96 8.05 21.78 6.61
C MET A 96 8.39 20.28 6.61
N ALA A 97 7.38 19.42 6.44
CA ALA A 97 7.53 17.98 6.43
C ALA A 97 7.61 17.45 4.99
N GLU A 98 8.37 16.39 4.79
CA GLU A 98 8.27 15.56 3.60
C GLU A 98 6.82 15.09 3.40
N GLN A 99 6.37 15.10 2.16
CA GLN A 99 5.07 14.60 1.76
C GLN A 99 5.24 13.22 1.16
N HIS A 100 4.29 12.33 1.44
CA HIS A 100 4.27 11.00 0.88
C HIS A 100 2.96 10.76 0.15
N GLU A 101 3.07 10.21 -1.06
CA GLU A 101 1.95 9.66 -1.80
C GLU A 101 2.17 8.17 -1.95
N PHE A 102 1.18 7.37 -1.52
CA PHE A 102 1.25 5.92 -1.60
C PHE A 102 0.01 5.33 -2.24
N GLY A 103 0.14 4.12 -2.75
CA GLY A 103 -0.99 3.39 -3.29
C GLY A 103 -0.60 2.04 -3.85
N ILE A 104 -1.46 1.51 -4.72
CA ILE A 104 -1.26 0.22 -5.36
C ILE A 104 -1.35 0.38 -6.87
N VAL A 105 -0.43 -0.24 -7.58
CA VAL A 105 -0.42 -0.31 -9.05
C VAL A 105 -0.34 -1.75 -9.52
N VAL A 106 -0.77 -2.02 -10.76
CA VAL A 106 -0.56 -3.30 -11.43
C VAL A 106 0.60 -3.18 -12.40
N ALA A 107 1.59 -4.06 -12.25
CA ALA A 107 2.71 -4.11 -13.18
C ALA A 107 3.38 -5.48 -13.22
N ARG A 108 4.09 -5.79 -14.31
CA ARG A 108 4.82 -7.06 -14.47
C ARG A 108 6.14 -7.06 -13.72
N THR A 109 6.77 -5.90 -13.61
CA THR A 109 8.07 -5.72 -12.95
C THR A 109 8.05 -4.54 -12.01
N ALA A 110 8.93 -4.58 -11.00
CA ALA A 110 9.18 -3.46 -10.11
C ALA A 110 9.48 -2.16 -10.89
N GLN A 111 10.31 -2.23 -11.94
CA GLN A 111 10.65 -1.07 -12.76
C GLN A 111 9.42 -0.44 -13.43
N SER A 112 8.51 -1.27 -13.95
CA SER A 112 7.25 -0.79 -14.55
C SER A 112 6.28 -0.23 -13.49
N ALA A 113 6.18 -0.85 -12.31
CA ALA A 113 5.36 -0.34 -11.20
C ALA A 113 5.84 1.04 -10.75
N LYS A 114 7.16 1.20 -10.57
CA LYS A 114 7.81 2.48 -10.29
C LYS A 114 7.47 3.52 -11.34
N ALA A 115 7.60 3.20 -12.63
CA ALA A 115 7.30 4.15 -13.71
C ALA A 115 5.84 4.63 -13.69
N ILE A 116 4.89 3.70 -13.49
CA ILE A 116 3.45 4.02 -13.40
C ILE A 116 3.17 4.94 -12.21
N ALA A 117 3.66 4.59 -11.02
CA ALA A 117 3.42 5.37 -9.80
C ALA A 117 3.99 6.80 -9.92
N LYS A 118 5.21 6.94 -10.46
CA LYS A 118 5.81 8.26 -10.71
C LYS A 118 4.96 9.14 -11.61
N GLN A 119 4.49 8.58 -12.72
CA GLN A 119 3.67 9.31 -13.69
C GLN A 119 2.32 9.74 -13.07
N ARG A 120 1.79 8.93 -12.15
CA ARG A 120 0.50 9.16 -11.49
C ARG A 120 0.59 10.23 -10.39
N TRP A 121 1.54 10.11 -9.48
CA TRP A 121 1.52 10.86 -8.22
C TRP A 121 2.58 11.97 -8.10
N LEU A 122 3.56 12.07 -9.01
CA LEU A 122 4.62 13.09 -8.91
C LEU A 122 4.41 14.33 -9.78
N ASN A 123 3.24 14.50 -10.40
CA ASN A 123 2.97 15.68 -11.22
C ASN A 123 2.90 16.93 -10.32
N GLY A 124 3.99 17.71 -10.26
CA GLY A 124 4.07 19.00 -9.56
C GLY A 124 5.03 19.08 -8.37
N MET A 125 5.82 18.05 -8.06
CA MET A 125 6.79 18.08 -6.95
C MET A 125 8.19 18.56 -7.37
N ASN A 126 8.87 19.33 -6.51
CA ASN A 126 10.08 20.10 -6.85
C ASN A 126 11.42 19.48 -6.38
N GLN A 127 11.44 18.67 -5.30
CA GLN A 127 12.66 17.98 -4.81
C GLN A 127 12.29 16.59 -4.31
N ILE A 128 12.91 15.53 -4.86
CA ILE A 128 12.55 14.13 -4.62
C ILE A 128 13.83 13.38 -4.24
N HIS A 129 13.93 12.93 -2.97
CA HIS A 129 15.06 12.20 -2.34
C HIS A 129 14.46 11.01 -1.55
N LYS A 130 15.06 9.83 -1.27
CA LYS A 130 16.41 9.27 -0.96
C LYS A 130 16.77 9.19 0.53
N ASP A 131 16.22 8.19 1.21
CA ASP A 131 16.77 7.64 2.47
C ASP A 131 17.38 6.25 2.23
N ASP A 132 18.62 6.24 1.73
CA ASP A 132 19.71 5.41 2.30
C ASP A 132 21.01 5.57 1.50
N LEU A 133 22.09 5.65 2.26
CA LEU A 133 23.45 5.92 1.84
C LEU A 133 24.12 4.74 1.10
N TYR A 134 23.60 4.29 -0.04
CA TYR A 134 24.45 3.54 -1.00
C TYR A 134 24.19 3.97 -2.44
N LYS A 135 25.27 4.34 -3.13
CA LYS A 135 25.30 4.60 -4.58
C LYS A 135 25.06 3.28 -5.30
N ILE A 136 23.85 3.04 -5.78
CA ILE A 136 23.57 2.13 -6.89
C ILE A 136 22.66 2.89 -7.86
N ASP A 137 23.25 3.38 -8.94
CA ASP A 137 22.60 3.79 -10.19
C ASP A 137 21.33 4.67 -10.10
N GLY A 138 21.53 5.91 -9.64
CA GLY A 138 20.89 7.10 -10.25
C GLY A 138 19.36 7.16 -10.41
N ASN A 139 18.53 6.57 -9.54
CA ASN A 139 17.06 6.67 -9.69
C ASN A 139 16.27 6.94 -8.38
N PRO A 140 16.24 8.19 -7.90
CA PRO A 140 16.04 8.62 -6.49
C PRO A 140 14.59 8.85 -6.01
N ILE A 141 13.61 8.07 -6.48
CA ILE A 141 12.20 8.52 -6.42
C ILE A 141 11.23 7.55 -5.71
N VAL A 142 11.68 6.37 -5.30
CA VAL A 142 10.80 5.35 -4.70
C VAL A 142 11.45 4.86 -3.43
N ASP A 143 10.81 5.13 -2.29
CA ASP A 143 11.29 4.70 -0.98
C ASP A 143 10.90 3.25 -0.74
N ASP A 144 9.62 2.92 -0.98
CA ASP A 144 9.14 1.55 -0.90
C ASP A 144 8.47 1.09 -2.19
N LEU A 145 8.87 -0.09 -2.64
CA LEU A 145 8.24 -0.80 -3.74
C LEU A 145 8.16 -2.28 -3.42
N LEU A 146 7.02 -2.66 -2.86
CA LEU A 146 6.83 -3.96 -2.25
C LEU A 146 5.78 -4.73 -3.05
N PRO A 147 6.11 -5.93 -3.57
CA PRO A 147 5.09 -6.78 -4.19
C PRO A 147 4.08 -7.21 -3.12
N ILE A 148 2.79 -7.10 -3.43
CA ILE A 148 1.73 -7.65 -2.58
C ILE A 148 1.55 -9.12 -2.96
N ASP A 149 2.45 -9.94 -2.43
CA ASP A 149 2.38 -11.39 -2.51
C ASP A 149 1.87 -11.96 -1.17
N GLY A 150 1.12 -13.06 -1.25
CA GLY A 150 0.60 -13.69 -0.04
C GLY A 150 1.65 -14.49 0.74
N ASN A 151 1.23 -15.15 1.82
CA ASN A 151 2.13 -15.83 2.75
C ASN A 151 2.25 -17.34 2.53
N GLY A 152 2.03 -17.80 1.28
CA GLY A 152 1.98 -19.22 0.93
C GLY A 152 0.71 -19.97 1.37
N ARG A 153 -0.22 -19.31 2.08
CA ARG A 153 -1.58 -19.83 2.33
C ARG A 153 -2.63 -19.15 1.46
N TRP A 154 -2.31 -17.96 0.98
CA TRP A 154 -3.12 -17.22 0.02
C TRP A 154 -2.20 -16.56 -1.00
N HIS A 155 -2.78 -16.15 -2.12
CA HIS A 155 -2.13 -15.34 -3.13
C HIS A 155 -3.14 -14.39 -3.79
N ILE A 156 -2.63 -13.38 -4.50
CA ILE A 156 -3.44 -12.50 -5.34
C ILE A 156 -3.59 -13.13 -6.72
N GLN A 157 -4.83 -13.15 -7.22
CA GLN A 157 -5.13 -13.42 -8.61
C GLN A 157 -5.65 -12.14 -9.27
N LEU A 158 -5.12 -11.82 -10.44
CA LEU A 158 -5.54 -10.70 -11.26
C LEU A 158 -6.25 -11.21 -12.51
N SER A 159 -7.37 -10.60 -12.85
CA SER A 159 -8.08 -10.84 -14.12
C SER A 159 -8.50 -9.51 -14.74
N PRO A 160 -8.57 -9.40 -16.08
CA PRO A 160 -9.12 -8.20 -16.71
C PRO A 160 -10.50 -7.86 -16.14
N SER A 161 -10.67 -6.60 -15.74
CA SER A 161 -11.94 -6.09 -15.22
C SER A 161 -12.82 -5.63 -16.38
N THR A 162 -14.13 -5.86 -16.27
CA THR A 162 -15.14 -5.27 -17.17
C THR A 162 -15.62 -3.90 -16.69
N VAL A 163 -15.15 -3.43 -15.54
CA VAL A 163 -15.48 -2.09 -15.00
C VAL A 163 -14.57 -1.07 -15.69
N GLU A 164 -15.17 -0.22 -16.53
CA GLU A 164 -14.44 0.79 -17.34
C GLU A 164 -13.81 1.91 -16.51
N VAL A 165 -14.29 2.12 -15.28
CA VAL A 165 -13.81 3.19 -14.40
C VAL A 165 -12.79 2.61 -13.42
N SER A 166 -11.57 3.17 -13.42
CA SER A 166 -10.60 2.95 -12.35
C SER A 166 -11.30 3.21 -11.02
N ALA A 167 -11.37 2.21 -10.14
CA ALA A 167 -11.91 2.41 -8.80
C ALA A 167 -11.19 3.61 -8.16
N SER A 168 -11.96 4.48 -7.50
CA SER A 168 -11.42 5.66 -6.84
C SER A 168 -10.24 5.29 -5.93
N GLU A 169 -9.20 6.12 -5.92
CA GLU A 169 -8.12 6.02 -4.92
C GLU A 169 -8.56 6.48 -3.53
N ALA A 170 -9.75 7.08 -3.42
CA ALA A 170 -10.35 7.48 -2.15
C ALA A 170 -10.64 6.27 -1.23
N PRO A 171 -10.50 6.47 0.10
CA PRO A 171 -10.81 5.42 1.06
C PRO A 171 -12.31 5.09 1.08
N ASP A 172 -12.63 3.85 1.43
CA ASP A 172 -14.02 3.43 1.71
C ASP A 172 -14.52 4.08 3.02
N TRP A 173 -13.59 4.34 3.94
CA TRP A 173 -13.84 5.03 5.20
C TRP A 173 -12.59 5.78 5.66
N SER A 174 -12.77 6.96 6.25
CA SER A 174 -11.73 7.73 6.92
C SER A 174 -12.29 8.40 8.18
N GLY A 175 -11.49 8.49 9.24
CA GLY A 175 -11.90 9.05 10.53
C GLY A 175 -10.89 8.69 11.62
N TYR A 176 -11.36 8.55 12.85
CA TYR A 176 -10.53 8.11 13.99
C TYR A 176 -11.19 6.89 14.65
N TRP A 177 -10.73 5.68 14.31
CA TRP A 177 -11.28 4.44 14.84
C TRP A 177 -10.27 3.76 15.74
N LEU A 178 -10.43 3.95 17.06
CA LEU A 178 -9.61 3.29 18.07
C LEU A 178 -9.83 1.77 18.03
N ILE A 179 -8.75 1.00 17.89
CA ILE A 179 -8.79 -0.47 17.78
C ILE A 179 -8.11 -1.17 18.93
#